data_AF-A0A6B0SS41-F1
#
_entry.id   AF-A0A6B0SS41-F1
#
_cell.length_a   1.000
_cell.length_b   1.000
_cell.length_c   1.000
_cell.angle_alpha   90.00
_cell.angle_beta   90.00
_cell.angle_gamma   90.00
#
_symmetry.space_group_name_H-M   'P 1'
#
loop_
_entity.id
_entity.type
_entity.pdbx_description
1 polymer ?
#
loop_
_entity_poly.entity_id
_entity_poly.type
_entity_poly.pdbx_seq_one_letter_code
_entity_poly.pdbx_strand_id
1 'polypeptide(L)' 'MTQSGAVYVGLLVALVAGVAGMLSAEYFHGVEFLLPVGGAVALLAVGGITAAIARAEPPADAASEH' A
#
# COMPACT_ATOMS: atom_id res chain seq x y z
N MET A 1 -5.15 -18.80 -4.45
CA MET A 1 -4.58 -18.26 -3.19
C MET A 1 -3.25 -17.52 -3.40
N THR A 2 -2.30 -18.05 -4.16
CA THR A 2 -0.96 -17.46 -4.38
C THR A 2 -0.97 -16.07 -5.06
N GLN A 3 -1.91 -15.82 -5.98
CA GLN A 3 -1.98 -14.54 -6.70
C GLN A 3 -2.39 -13.37 -5.79
N SER A 4 -3.36 -13.56 -4.89
CA SER A 4 -3.78 -12.53 -3.93
C SER A 4 -2.66 -12.20 -2.94
N GLY A 5 -1.93 -13.22 -2.45
CA GLY A 5 -0.78 -13.03 -1.57
C GLY A 5 0.33 -12.20 -2.22
N ALA A 6 0.67 -12.50 -3.48
CA ALA A 6 1.67 -11.73 -4.23
C ALA A 6 1.26 -10.27 -4.43
N VAL A 7 -0.03 -9.99 -4.67
CA VAL A 7 -0.55 -8.63 -4.82
C VAL A 7 -0.42 -7.84 -3.51
N TYR A 8 -0.80 -8.42 -2.37
CA TYR A 8 -0.65 -7.74 -1.07
C TYR A 8 0.81 -7.48 -0.70
N VAL A 9 1.70 -8.45 -0.94
CA VAL A 9 3.14 -8.27 -0.72
C VAL A 9 3.69 -7.16 -1.63
N GLY A 10 3.31 -7.14 -2.91
CA GLY A 10 3.73 -6.10 -3.84
C GLY A 10 3.27 -4.71 -3.40
N LEU A 11 2.01 -4.57 -2.97
CA LEU A 11 1.48 -3.31 -2.44
C LEU A 11 2.17 -2.88 -1.15
N LEU A 12 2.48 -3.81 -0.26
CA LEU A 12 3.22 -3.53 0.97
C LEU A 12 4.64 -3.02 0.66
N VAL A 13 5.34 -3.68 -0.27
CA VAL A 13 6.68 -3.25 -0.70
C VAL A 13 6.62 -1.85 -1.31
N ALA A 14 5.63 -1.56 -2.17
CA ALA A 14 5.44 -0.23 -2.74
C ALA A 14 5.20 0.83 -1.65
N LEU A 15 4.38 0.51 -0.64
CA LEU A 15 4.13 1.40 0.49
C LEU A 15 5.42 1.70 1.27
N VAL A 16 6.18 0.66 1.62
CA VAL A 16 7.45 0.81 2.35
C VAL A 16 8.45 1.63 1.54
N ALA A 17 8.58 1.36 0.24
CA ALA A 17 9.45 2.11 -0.65
C ALA A 17 9.04 3.59 -0.77
N GLY A 18 7.73 3.88 -0.86
CA GLY A 18 7.21 5.23 -0.90
C GLY A 18 7.52 6.02 0.38
N VAL A 19 7.28 5.42 1.54
CA VAL A 19 7.61 6.01 2.85
C VAL A 19 9.11 6.20 3.01
N ALA A 20 9.93 5.22 2.62
CA ALA A 20 11.39 5.33 2.66
C ALA A 20 11.90 6.46 1.75
N GLY A 21 11.31 6.64 0.57
CA GLY A 21 11.63 7.75 -0.34
C GLY A 21 11.31 9.11 0.29
N MET A 22 10.14 9.25 0.92
CA MET A 22 9.78 10.47 1.65
C MET A 22 10.75 10.76 2.80
N LEU A 23 11.07 9.76 3.62
CA LEU A 23 12.05 9.90 4.71
C LEU A 23 13.41 10.30 4.15
N SER A 24 13.82 9.72 3.02
CA SER A 24 15.10 10.07 2.40
C SER A 24 15.15 11.55 1.97
N ALA A 25 14.05 12.11 1.48
CA ALA A 25 13.97 13.53 1.12
C ALA A 25 14.14 14.49 2.32
N GLU A 26 13.82 14.05 3.53
CA GLU A 26 14.02 14.85 4.75
C GLU A 26 15.47 14.83 5.25
N TYR A 27 16.21 13.74 5.00
CA TYR A 27 17.55 13.55 5.56
C TYR A 27 18.70 13.75 4.55
N PHE A 28 18.43 13.65 3.25
CA PHE A 28 19.44 13.72 2.20
C PHE A 28 19.17 14.88 1.23
N HIS A 29 20.21 15.61 0.88
CA HIS A 29 20.14 16.72 -0.08
C HIS A 29 20.21 16.18 -1.52
N GLY A 30 19.47 16.80 -2.44
CA GLY A 30 19.43 16.45 -3.86
C GLY A 30 18.41 15.36 -4.22
N VAL A 31 17.59 14.93 -3.27
CA VAL A 31 16.52 13.94 -3.47
C VAL A 31 15.15 14.44 -3.03
N GLU A 32 14.95 15.76 -3.00
CA GLU A 32 13.70 16.42 -2.57
C GLU A 32 12.51 16.03 -3.46
N PHE A 33 12.77 15.66 -4.73
CA PHE A 33 11.75 15.13 -5.64
C PHE A 33 11.16 13.79 -5.16
N LEU A 34 11.84 13.06 -4.26
CA LEU A 34 11.30 11.84 -3.67
C LEU A 34 10.15 12.10 -2.70
N LEU A 35 10.00 13.32 -2.19
CA LEU A 35 8.90 13.65 -1.29
C LEU A 35 7.53 13.53 -2.00
N PRO A 36 7.26 14.22 -3.13
CA PRO A 36 6.00 14.04 -3.85
C PRO A 36 5.87 12.66 -4.52
N VAL A 37 6.97 12.10 -5.04
CA VAL A 37 6.94 10.78 -5.70
C VAL A 37 6.67 9.66 -4.70
N GLY A 38 7.39 9.65 -3.58
CA GLY A 38 7.21 8.69 -2.50
C GLY A 38 5.83 8.78 -1.88
N GLY A 39 5.31 9.99 -1.68
CA GLY A 39 3.95 10.23 -1.23
C GLY A 39 2.90 9.67 -2.19
N ALA A 40 3.03 9.93 -3.50
CA ALA A 40 2.12 9.39 -4.52
C ALA A 40 2.14 7.87 -4.54
N VAL A 41 3.32 7.25 -4.47
CA VAL A 41 3.47 5.78 -4.42
C VAL A 41 2.82 5.20 -3.17
N ALA A 42 3.05 5.80 -2.01
CA ALA A 42 2.43 5.37 -0.75
C ALA A 42 0.90 5.45 -0.81
N LEU A 43 0.35 6.55 -1.32
CA LEU A 43 -1.10 6.73 -1.47
C LEU A 43 -1.71 5.70 -2.44
N LEU A 44 -1.05 5.45 -3.58
CA LEU A 44 -1.50 4.44 -4.53
C LEU A 44 -1.46 3.03 -3.93
N ALA A 45 -0.43 2.71 -3.16
CA ALA A 45 -0.33 1.43 -2.46
C ALA A 45 -1.46 1.25 -1.44
N VAL A 46 -1.73 2.27 -0.61
CA VAL A 46 -2.85 2.25 0.34
C VAL A 46 -4.20 2.14 -0.36
N GLY A 47 -4.42 2.89 -1.44
CA GLY A 47 -5.63 2.80 -2.26
C GLY A 47 -5.80 1.41 -2.89
N GLY A 48 -4.71 0.80 -3.37
CA GLY A 48 -4.69 -0.55 -3.92
C GLY A 48 -5.04 -1.61 -2.88
N ILE A 49 -4.51 -1.51 -1.66
CA ILE A 49 -4.85 -2.41 -0.55
C ILE A 49 -6.33 -2.27 -0.19
N THR A 50 -6.79 -1.03 -0.03
CA THR A 50 -8.20 -0.72 0.27
C THR A 50 -9.13 -1.31 -0.78
N ALA A 51 -8.83 -1.12 -2.07
CA ALA A 51 -9.62 -1.65 -3.16
C ALA A 51 -9.57 -3.19 -3.23
N ALA A 52 -8.42 -3.80 -2.93
CA ALA A 52 -8.30 -5.25 -2.88
C ALA A 52 -9.15 -5.86 -1.75
N ILE A 53 -9.14 -5.22 -0.57
CA ILE A 53 -9.97 -5.63 0.59
C ILE A 53 -11.45 -5.43 0.28
N ALA A 54 -11.84 -4.27 -0.28
CA ALA A 54 -13.24 -3.99 -0.60
C ALA A 54 -13.83 -4.95 -1.64
N ARG A 55 -12.99 -5.57 -2.47
CA ARG A 55 -13.39 -6.61 -3.43
C ARG A 55 -13.30 -8.03 -2.89
N ALA A 56 -12.61 -8.24 -1.77
CA ALA A 56 -12.66 -9.51 -1.08
C ALA A 56 -14.05 -9.60 -0.40
N GLU A 57 -14.88 -10.55 -0.81
CA GLU A 57 -16.20 -10.77 -0.23
C GLU A 57 -16.12 -10.83 1.31
N PRO A 58 -17.11 -10.28 2.03
CA PRO A 58 -17.12 -10.34 3.48
C PRO A 58 -17.07 -11.81 3.92
N PRO A 59 -16.36 -12.12 5.02
CA PRO A 59 -16.27 -13.49 5.51
C PRO A 59 -17.68 -14.05 5.74
N ALA A 60 -17.93 -15.24 5.20
CA ALA A 60 -19.22 -15.92 5.26
C ALA A 60 -19.75 -16.10 6.70
N ASP A 61 -18.88 -15.98 7.70
CA ASP A 61 -19.19 -16.09 9.13
C ASP A 61 -19.86 -14.82 9.71
N ALA A 62 -19.82 -13.68 9.03
CA ALA A 62 -20.47 -12.44 9.51
C ALA A 62 -21.99 -12.40 9.28
N ALA A 63 -22.56 -13.39 8.57
CA ALA A 63 -23.99 -13.49 8.27
C ALA A 63 -24.72 -14.54 9.12
N SER A 64 -24.00 -15.30 9.95
CA SER A 64 -24.55 -16.40 10.77
C SER A 64 -24.87 -16.04 12.22
N GLU A 65 -24.63 -14.80 12.65
CA GLU A 65 -24.99 -14.30 13.98
C GLU A 65 -26.05 -13.19 13.92
N HIS A 66 -27.21 -13.41 13.29
CA HIS A 66 -28.42 -12.64 13.56
C HIS A 66 -29.68 -13.51 13.38
#